data_AF-A0A5C6B288-F1
#
_entry.id   AF-A0A5C6B288-F1
#
_cell.length_a   1.000
_cell.length_b   1.000
_cell.length_c   1.000
_cell.angle_alpha   90.00
_cell.angle_beta   90.00
_cell.angle_gamma   90.00
#
_symmetry.space_group_name_H-M   'P 1'
#
loop_
_entity.id
_entity.type
_entity.pdbx_description
1 polymer ?
#
loop_
_entity_poly.entity_id
_entity_poly.type
_entity_poly.pdbx_seq_one_letter_code
_entity_poly.pdbx_strand_id
1 'polypeptide(L)'
;MKIRMPKVPMKWVWFVATLIIVIIGGFTWQHWFPATKAWVDRTAVSFRNGDGESHVGEAAGEVDSHAGHDHATHAGHDEATSLELSPQAIRNIGLSDETIRPITLETFRRSITVPAVVVERPGRSRVQVATPMTGVVTHVHAVQGEAVEPGSLLFQIRLTHEDLVNAQTDFVRTLGELDVENREITRLEQVTRSGAVAGKILLERQYSRDKLKANLGAQREALRLHGLSDDQVNEIERERRLLRELQVFTPSVDSHGEAELRLTRHFVQANYVLEDASKHTGSQHTGSQHTGSQHTGPLILQDLAVHKGQSVNAGETLCILTDYDELFIEGLAFEQDIRQLRSASQNGWKVEAIIEQPGSQSHVIEALDIAYLANQVDATSRTLNFYVRLPNEVAKDRRNDGNRYVEWRYVPGQRMQLRVPVEEMPEQIVVPVEAVASEGAETFVFQQNGSHFDRVPVHVKYRDQYSAVIDNDGSLFPGDVIAMRGAHQMQMALKNKSGGGVDPHAGHNH
;
A
#
# COMPACT_ATOMS: atom_id res chain seq x y z
N MET A 1 48.53 7.08 -36.57
CA MET A 1 47.83 8.32 -36.18
C MET A 1 46.46 7.93 -35.61
N LYS A 2 46.29 7.88 -34.28
CA LYS A 2 45.00 7.57 -33.65
C LYS A 2 44.28 8.88 -33.36
N ILE A 3 43.21 9.17 -34.12
CA ILE A 3 42.37 10.35 -33.92
C ILE A 3 41.45 10.08 -32.72
N ARG A 4 41.64 10.84 -31.64
CA ARG A 4 40.72 10.88 -30.48
C ARG A 4 39.50 11.71 -30.87
N MET A 5 38.33 11.09 -30.92
CA MET A 5 37.07 11.84 -30.94
C MET A 5 36.74 12.36 -29.54
N PRO A 6 36.30 13.62 -29.40
CA PRO A 6 35.85 14.15 -28.12
C PRO A 6 34.52 13.50 -27.71
N LYS A 7 34.39 13.16 -26.42
CA LYS A 7 33.14 12.66 -25.84
C LYS A 7 32.14 13.81 -25.77
N VAL A 8 31.20 13.87 -26.73
CA VAL A 8 30.08 14.80 -26.69
C VAL A 8 29.05 14.29 -25.68
N PRO A 9 28.57 15.11 -24.73
CA PRO A 9 27.57 14.70 -23.76
C PRO A 9 26.25 14.34 -24.45
N MET A 10 25.65 13.20 -24.06
CA MET A 10 24.46 12.59 -24.69
C MET A 10 23.26 13.55 -24.86
N LYS A 11 23.13 14.56 -23.98
CA LYS A 11 22.08 15.58 -24.05
C LYS A 11 22.14 16.42 -25.34
N TRP A 12 23.34 16.66 -25.89
CA TRP A 12 23.51 17.42 -27.13
C TRP A 12 23.20 16.59 -28.39
N VAL A 13 23.40 15.28 -28.33
CA VAL A 13 23.04 14.37 -29.44
C VAL A 13 21.53 14.38 -29.66
N TRP A 14 20.76 14.39 -28.57
CA TRP A 14 19.30 14.41 -28.65
C TRP A 14 18.79 15.73 -29.27
N PHE A 15 19.30 16.88 -28.82
CA PHE A 15 18.93 18.19 -29.40
C PHE A 15 19.24 18.30 -30.91
N VAL A 16 20.41 17.82 -31.33
CA VAL A 16 20.79 17.84 -32.76
C VAL A 16 19.92 16.87 -33.56
N ALA A 17 19.58 15.70 -33.01
CA ALA A 17 18.67 14.75 -33.66
C ALA A 17 17.26 15.33 -33.84
N THR A 18 16.70 15.98 -32.80
CA THR A 18 15.37 16.60 -32.89
C THR A 18 15.35 17.76 -33.88
N LEU A 19 16.42 18.57 -33.91
CA LEU A 19 16.57 19.66 -34.87
C LEU A 19 16.62 19.13 -36.32
N ILE A 20 17.35 18.04 -36.56
CA ILE A 20 17.42 17.40 -37.88
C ILE A 20 16.05 16.82 -38.28
N ILE A 21 15.30 16.22 -37.36
CA ILE A 21 13.95 15.69 -37.63
C ILE A 21 12.98 16.82 -38.02
N VAL A 22 13.02 17.95 -37.31
CA VAL A 22 12.18 19.12 -37.63
C VAL A 22 12.54 19.71 -39.00
N ILE A 23 13.83 19.80 -39.32
CA ILE A 23 14.29 20.30 -40.63
C ILE A 23 13.87 19.35 -41.75
N ILE A 24 14.01 18.03 -41.57
CA ILE A 24 13.58 17.02 -42.56
C ILE A 24 12.06 17.02 -42.73
N GLY A 25 11.30 17.15 -41.63
CA GLY A 25 9.83 17.27 -41.66
C GLY A 25 9.37 18.51 -42.41
N GLY A 26 10.03 19.65 -42.22
CA GLY A 26 9.77 20.88 -42.95
C GLY A 26 10.11 20.78 -44.44
N PHE A 27 11.24 20.15 -44.80
CA PHE A 27 11.66 20.03 -46.20
C PHE A 27 10.84 19.02 -47.01
N THR A 28 10.26 18.01 -46.34
CA THR A 28 9.41 16.99 -46.99
C THR A 28 7.93 17.36 -47.03
N TRP A 29 7.53 18.52 -46.46
CA TRP A 29 6.14 18.96 -46.33
C TRP A 29 5.36 18.89 -47.65
N GLN A 30 5.97 19.26 -48.78
CA GLN A 30 5.32 19.21 -50.10
C GLN A 30 4.92 17.79 -50.56
N HIS A 31 5.47 16.72 -49.97
CA HIS A 31 5.15 15.34 -50.35
C HIS A 31 4.07 14.68 -49.49
N TRP A 32 3.89 15.08 -48.23
CA TRP A 32 2.88 14.46 -47.35
C TRP A 32 1.63 15.33 -47.12
N PHE A 33 1.68 16.64 -47.34
CA PHE A 33 0.52 17.54 -47.21
C PHE A 33 -0.67 17.25 -48.14
N PRO A 34 -0.46 16.83 -49.40
CA PRO A 34 -1.59 16.55 -50.29
C PRO A 34 -2.38 15.30 -49.86
N ALA A 35 -1.69 14.30 -49.31
CA ALA A 35 -2.31 13.06 -48.83
C ALA A 35 -3.15 13.28 -47.57
N THR A 36 -2.69 14.15 -46.65
CA THR A 36 -3.44 14.49 -45.44
C THR A 36 -4.67 15.34 -45.76
N LYS A 37 -4.59 16.25 -46.74
CA LYS A 37 -5.74 17.05 -47.19
C LYS A 37 -6.82 16.18 -47.89
N ALA A 38 -6.40 15.23 -48.71
CA ALA A 38 -7.32 14.29 -49.37
C ALA A 38 -8.00 13.30 -48.40
N TRP A 39 -7.33 12.96 -47.29
CA TRP A 39 -7.94 12.17 -46.21
C TRP A 39 -9.01 12.98 -45.47
N VAL A 40 -8.70 14.22 -45.08
CA VAL A 40 -9.64 15.12 -44.39
C VAL A 40 -10.87 15.43 -45.26
N ASP A 41 -10.69 15.69 -46.56
CA ASP A 41 -11.82 15.95 -47.48
C ASP A 41 -12.70 14.70 -47.70
N ARG A 42 -12.13 13.49 -47.67
CA ARG A 42 -12.92 12.24 -47.74
C ARG A 42 -13.72 11.98 -46.47
N THR A 43 -13.17 12.32 -45.31
CA THR A 43 -13.88 12.16 -44.03
C THR A 43 -14.97 13.24 -43.86
N ALA A 44 -14.76 14.46 -44.37
CA ALA A 44 -15.77 15.52 -44.31
C ALA A 44 -16.97 15.28 -45.24
N VAL A 45 -16.78 14.58 -46.37
CA VAL A 45 -17.86 14.26 -47.32
C VAL A 45 -18.66 13.03 -46.90
N SER A 46 -18.08 12.09 -46.15
CA SER A 46 -18.81 10.90 -45.64
C SER A 46 -19.82 11.21 -44.53
N PHE A 47 -19.77 12.40 -43.90
CA PHE A 47 -20.75 12.82 -42.88
C PHE A 47 -21.91 13.66 -43.42
N ARG A 48 -21.94 13.98 -44.72
CA ARG A 48 -22.96 14.88 -45.29
C ARG A 48 -24.05 14.20 -46.10
N ASN A 49 -23.92 12.90 -46.41
CA ASN A 49 -24.93 12.14 -47.13
C ASN A 49 -25.32 10.87 -46.35
N GLY A 50 -26.35 11.02 -45.52
CA GLY A 50 -27.16 9.93 -44.97
C GLY A 50 -28.64 10.29 -45.16
N ASP A 51 -29.20 9.79 -46.25
CA ASP A 51 -30.59 9.43 -46.56
C ASP A 51 -31.77 10.34 -46.15
N GLY A 52 -32.45 10.85 -47.19
CA GLY A 52 -33.85 11.31 -47.14
C GLY A 52 -34.49 11.16 -48.52
N GLU A 53 -35.36 10.17 -48.66
CA GLU A 53 -36.12 9.86 -49.87
C GLU A 53 -37.15 10.94 -50.27
N SER A 54 -37.49 10.89 -51.55
CA SER A 54 -38.32 11.74 -52.38
C SER A 54 -39.78 11.95 -51.94
N HIS A 55 -40.33 13.14 -52.23
CA HIS A 55 -41.69 13.27 -52.78
C HIS A 55 -41.80 14.47 -53.74
N VAL A 56 -42.41 14.18 -54.91
CA VAL A 56 -42.73 15.09 -56.01
C VAL A 56 -44.13 15.68 -55.81
N GLY A 57 -44.31 16.95 -56.17
CA GLY A 57 -45.61 17.58 -56.35
C GLY A 57 -45.49 18.93 -57.05
N GLU A 58 -45.80 18.96 -58.35
CA GLU A 58 -45.96 20.16 -59.18
C GLU A 58 -47.20 20.98 -58.76
N ALA A 59 -47.14 22.31 -58.85
CA ALA A 59 -47.85 23.08 -59.89
C ALA A 59 -47.73 24.61 -59.69
N ALA A 60 -47.79 25.31 -60.81
CA ALA A 60 -47.45 26.71 -61.07
C ALA A 60 -48.37 27.78 -60.46
N GLY A 61 -47.81 28.98 -60.29
CA GLY A 61 -48.50 30.25 -60.15
C GLY A 61 -47.52 31.43 -60.24
N GLU A 62 -47.79 32.36 -61.15
CA GLU A 62 -46.88 33.34 -61.74
C GLU A 62 -46.97 34.72 -61.07
N VAL A 63 -45.85 35.48 -61.13
CA VAL A 63 -45.65 36.95 -60.97
C VAL A 63 -46.07 37.64 -59.65
N ASP A 64 -45.11 38.18 -58.90
CA ASP A 64 -44.89 39.65 -58.87
C ASP A 64 -43.54 40.02 -58.23
N SER A 65 -42.98 41.11 -58.72
CA SER A 65 -41.64 41.62 -58.47
C SER A 65 -41.67 42.80 -57.51
N HIS A 66 -41.17 42.63 -56.28
CA HIS A 66 -40.70 43.76 -55.49
C HIS A 66 -39.46 43.42 -54.68
N ALA A 67 -38.39 44.12 -55.03
CA ALA A 67 -37.13 44.19 -54.32
C ALA A 67 -37.32 44.83 -52.94
N GLY A 68 -36.88 44.13 -51.90
CA GLY A 68 -36.70 44.62 -50.54
C GLY A 68 -35.54 43.87 -49.90
N HIS A 69 -34.58 44.62 -49.37
CA HIS A 69 -33.36 44.12 -48.76
C HIS A 69 -33.66 43.26 -47.53
N ASP A 70 -33.26 41.99 -47.54
CA ASP A 70 -33.11 41.20 -46.32
C ASP A 70 -31.66 40.74 -46.19
N HIS A 71 -31.01 41.29 -45.17
CA HIS A 71 -29.73 40.81 -44.68
C HIS A 71 -29.87 39.36 -44.23
N ALA A 72 -28.91 38.55 -44.66
CA ALA A 72 -28.73 37.17 -44.22
C ALA A 72 -28.77 37.09 -42.69
N THR A 73 -29.84 36.49 -42.19
CA THR A 73 -30.02 36.03 -40.83
C THR A 73 -28.98 34.95 -40.55
N HIS A 74 -27.91 35.31 -39.84
CA HIS A 74 -27.09 34.33 -39.14
C HIS A 74 -27.95 33.70 -38.04
N ALA A 75 -27.95 32.37 -38.01
CA ALA A 75 -28.68 31.57 -37.05
C ALA A 75 -28.28 31.92 -35.61
N GLY A 76 -29.25 32.43 -34.84
CA GLY A 76 -29.49 32.07 -33.44
C GLY A 76 -28.46 32.51 -32.39
N HIS A 77 -28.35 33.82 -32.13
CA HIS A 77 -28.02 34.29 -30.78
C HIS A 77 -29.33 34.71 -30.11
N ASP A 78 -29.87 33.89 -29.22
CA ASP A 78 -30.98 34.30 -28.38
C ASP A 78 -30.45 35.30 -27.33
N GLU A 79 -30.75 36.59 -27.47
CA GLU A 79 -30.40 37.61 -26.45
C GLU A 79 -30.95 37.27 -25.04
N ALA A 80 -31.96 36.39 -24.99
CA ALA A 80 -32.58 35.89 -23.77
C ALA A 80 -31.69 34.92 -22.97
N THR A 81 -30.68 34.30 -23.58
CA THR A 81 -29.79 33.32 -22.93
C THR A 81 -28.36 33.82 -22.74
N SER A 82 -28.03 35.01 -23.25
CA SER A 82 -26.69 35.59 -23.18
C SER A 82 -26.58 36.73 -22.14
N LEU A 83 -25.56 36.64 -21.29
CA LEU A 83 -25.26 37.58 -20.22
C LEU A 83 -23.95 38.32 -20.48
N GLU A 84 -24.03 39.63 -20.59
CA GLU A 84 -22.85 40.51 -20.54
C GLU A 84 -22.60 40.97 -19.11
N LEU A 85 -21.38 40.75 -18.61
CA LEU A 85 -20.98 41.13 -17.27
C LEU A 85 -20.03 42.32 -17.31
N SER A 86 -20.26 43.31 -16.44
CA SER A 86 -19.31 44.40 -16.26
C SER A 86 -18.01 43.88 -15.64
N PRO A 87 -16.86 44.54 -15.87
CA PRO A 87 -15.60 44.17 -15.22
C PRO A 87 -15.68 44.13 -13.68
N GLN A 88 -16.56 44.94 -13.08
CA GLN A 88 -16.81 44.90 -11.63
C GLN A 88 -17.61 43.65 -11.22
N ALA A 89 -18.60 43.24 -12.01
CA ALA A 89 -19.38 42.04 -11.75
C ALA A 89 -18.52 40.76 -11.86
N ILE A 90 -17.66 40.68 -12.88
CA ILE A 90 -16.67 39.59 -13.06
C ILE A 90 -15.81 39.44 -11.79
N ARG A 91 -15.26 40.55 -11.27
CA ARG A 91 -14.47 40.56 -10.03
C ARG A 91 -15.28 40.15 -8.80
N ASN A 92 -16.50 40.65 -8.65
CA ASN A 92 -17.35 40.34 -7.50
C ASN A 92 -17.80 38.88 -7.45
N ILE A 93 -18.00 38.26 -8.62
CA ILE A 93 -18.36 36.83 -8.74
C ILE A 93 -17.14 35.92 -8.52
N GLY A 94 -15.91 36.47 -8.63
CA GLY A 94 -14.68 35.70 -8.52
C GLY A 94 -14.30 34.98 -9.82
N LEU A 95 -14.72 35.52 -10.95
CA LEU A 95 -14.34 35.04 -12.28
C LEU A 95 -12.92 35.55 -12.62
N SER A 96 -12.02 34.61 -12.92
CA SER A 96 -10.64 34.84 -13.32
C SER A 96 -10.22 33.78 -14.34
N ASP A 97 -9.04 33.93 -14.94
CA ASP A 97 -8.45 32.93 -15.82
C ASP A 97 -8.29 31.55 -15.14
N GLU A 98 -8.29 31.51 -13.79
CA GLU A 98 -8.24 30.27 -13.02
C GLU A 98 -9.62 29.66 -12.75
N THR A 99 -10.70 30.43 -12.81
CA THR A 99 -12.07 29.93 -12.60
C THR A 99 -12.86 29.87 -13.88
N ILE A 100 -12.29 30.30 -15.00
CA ILE A 100 -12.85 30.11 -16.33
C ILE A 100 -11.92 29.17 -17.09
N ARG A 101 -12.33 27.92 -17.27
CA ARG A 101 -11.45 26.86 -17.80
C ARG A 101 -12.13 26.08 -18.93
N PRO A 102 -11.34 25.58 -19.90
CA PRO A 102 -11.84 24.61 -20.84
C PRO A 102 -12.25 23.33 -20.11
N ILE A 103 -13.38 22.76 -20.49
CA ILE A 103 -13.84 21.48 -19.95
C ILE A 103 -13.03 20.32 -20.52
N THR A 104 -12.80 19.33 -19.69
CA THR A 104 -12.18 18.05 -20.02
C THR A 104 -13.11 16.92 -19.64
N LEU A 105 -13.03 15.81 -20.38
CA LEU A 105 -13.69 14.57 -19.99
C LEU A 105 -12.81 13.84 -18.99
N GLU A 106 -13.40 13.46 -17.87
CA GLU A 106 -12.73 12.76 -16.78
C GLU A 106 -13.57 11.56 -16.36
N THR A 107 -12.90 10.56 -15.79
CA THR A 107 -13.59 9.43 -15.15
C THR A 107 -13.92 9.81 -13.72
N PHE A 108 -15.19 10.00 -13.42
CA PHE A 108 -15.67 10.28 -12.07
C PHE A 108 -15.93 8.97 -11.32
N ARG A 109 -15.45 8.88 -10.08
CA ARG A 109 -15.80 7.78 -9.18
C ARG A 109 -16.65 8.30 -8.04
N ARG A 110 -17.89 7.85 -7.97
CA ARG A 110 -18.77 8.12 -6.82
C ARG A 110 -18.31 7.22 -5.68
N SER A 111 -18.13 7.81 -4.50
CA SER A 111 -17.67 7.09 -3.31
C SER A 111 -18.68 7.14 -2.18
N ILE A 112 -18.68 6.12 -1.32
CA ILE A 112 -19.36 6.13 -0.03
C ILE A 112 -18.34 6.36 1.09
N THR A 113 -18.77 7.03 2.16
CA THR A 113 -17.94 7.23 3.35
C THR A 113 -18.29 6.18 4.40
N VAL A 114 -17.29 5.46 4.87
CA VAL A 114 -17.41 4.40 5.87
C VAL A 114 -16.59 4.77 7.11
N PRO A 115 -17.17 4.72 8.33
CA PRO A 115 -16.39 4.88 9.55
C PRO A 115 -15.40 3.73 9.70
N ALA A 116 -14.19 4.04 10.17
CA ALA A 116 -13.13 3.05 10.24
C ALA A 116 -12.16 3.28 11.41
N VAL A 117 -11.40 2.24 11.75
CA VAL A 117 -10.38 2.28 12.81
C VAL A 117 -9.14 1.51 12.39
N VAL A 118 -7.96 2.01 12.75
CA VAL A 118 -6.70 1.30 12.53
C VAL A 118 -6.63 0.10 13.47
N VAL A 119 -6.34 -1.07 12.95
CA VAL A 119 -6.19 -2.33 13.69
C VAL A 119 -4.92 -3.06 13.28
N GLU A 120 -4.45 -3.91 14.18
CA GLU A 120 -3.36 -4.83 13.90
C GLU A 120 -3.77 -5.88 12.85
N ARG A 121 -2.79 -6.46 12.14
CA ARG A 121 -3.04 -7.60 11.25
C ARG A 121 -3.21 -8.88 12.08
N PRO A 122 -4.41 -9.50 12.14
CA PRO A 122 -4.64 -10.67 12.97
C PRO A 122 -3.68 -11.81 12.60
N GLY A 123 -2.95 -12.32 13.61
CA GLY A 123 -1.99 -13.41 13.43
C GLY A 123 -0.69 -13.05 12.70
N ARG A 124 -0.44 -11.76 12.40
CA ARG A 124 0.79 -11.28 11.74
C ARG A 124 1.49 -10.19 12.55
N SER A 125 0.73 -9.25 13.10
CA SER A 125 1.28 -8.12 13.86
C SER A 125 1.70 -8.46 15.27
N ARG A 126 1.33 -9.62 15.83
CA ARG A 126 1.72 -10.05 17.19
C ARG A 126 2.49 -11.35 17.12
N VAL A 127 3.66 -11.36 17.74
CA VAL A 127 4.52 -12.53 17.88
C VAL A 127 4.74 -12.82 19.36
N GLN A 128 4.30 -13.99 19.79
CA GLN A 128 4.42 -14.44 21.16
C GLN A 128 5.73 -15.22 21.33
N VAL A 129 6.61 -14.74 22.20
CA VAL A 129 7.88 -15.41 22.50
C VAL A 129 7.71 -16.22 23.78
N ALA A 130 7.88 -17.53 23.68
CA ALA A 130 7.76 -18.47 24.79
C ALA A 130 9.07 -19.21 25.04
N THR A 131 9.29 -19.67 26.27
CA THR A 131 10.44 -20.54 26.57
C THR A 131 10.13 -21.99 26.20
N PRO A 132 10.97 -22.70 25.44
CA PRO A 132 10.79 -24.12 25.17
C PRO A 132 11.05 -25.00 26.41
N MET A 133 11.77 -24.48 27.41
CA MET A 133 12.26 -25.26 28.54
C MET A 133 12.04 -24.56 29.88
N THR A 134 11.85 -25.36 30.93
CA THR A 134 11.74 -24.89 32.31
C THR A 134 13.08 -24.39 32.83
N GLY A 135 13.08 -23.24 33.50
CA GLY A 135 14.27 -22.61 34.02
C GLY A 135 14.01 -21.38 34.87
N VAL A 136 15.08 -20.68 35.24
CA VAL A 136 15.03 -19.42 35.98
C VAL A 136 15.61 -18.30 35.12
N VAL A 137 14.86 -17.22 34.91
CA VAL A 137 15.30 -16.06 34.12
C VAL A 137 16.48 -15.38 34.83
N THR A 138 17.66 -15.38 34.22
CA THR A 138 18.88 -14.76 34.78
C THR A 138 19.03 -13.31 34.34
N HIS A 139 18.67 -13.01 33.08
CA HIS A 139 18.70 -11.66 32.52
C HIS A 139 17.53 -11.42 31.56
N VAL A 140 17.03 -10.19 31.59
CA VAL A 140 16.09 -9.62 30.64
C VAL A 140 16.85 -8.49 29.93
N HIS A 141 17.03 -8.61 28.63
CA HIS A 141 17.85 -7.69 27.82
C HIS A 141 17.03 -6.60 27.13
N ALA A 142 15.73 -6.83 26.95
CA ALA A 142 14.81 -5.88 26.34
C ALA A 142 13.68 -5.51 27.31
N VAL A 143 13.28 -4.24 27.32
CA VAL A 143 12.21 -3.73 28.18
C VAL A 143 10.95 -3.35 27.38
N GLN A 144 9.83 -3.21 28.07
CA GLN A 144 8.57 -2.81 27.44
C GLN A 144 8.68 -1.44 26.73
N GLY A 145 8.16 -1.39 25.50
CA GLY A 145 8.23 -0.24 24.59
C GLY A 145 9.51 -0.16 23.74
N GLU A 146 10.51 -0.99 24.02
CA GLU A 146 11.76 -1.00 23.25
C GLU A 146 11.56 -1.62 21.86
N ALA A 147 12.22 -1.04 20.86
CA ALA A 147 12.31 -1.52 19.50
C ALA A 147 13.53 -2.45 19.33
N VAL A 148 13.27 -3.73 19.06
CA VAL A 148 14.26 -4.80 18.95
C VAL A 148 14.35 -5.33 17.52
N GLU A 149 15.56 -5.54 17.02
CA GLU A 149 15.78 -6.14 15.70
C GLU A 149 15.66 -7.68 15.77
N PRO A 150 15.19 -8.35 14.72
CA PRO A 150 15.28 -9.81 14.61
C PRO A 150 16.69 -10.33 14.89
N GLY A 151 16.79 -11.41 15.67
CA GLY A 151 18.05 -12.01 16.11
C GLY A 151 18.71 -11.32 17.31
N SER A 152 18.14 -10.22 17.84
CA SER A 152 18.63 -9.61 19.09
C SER A 152 18.38 -10.53 20.30
N LEU A 153 19.24 -10.49 21.31
CA LEU A 153 19.05 -11.29 22.52
C LEU A 153 17.96 -10.67 23.41
N LEU A 154 16.94 -11.46 23.79
CA LEU A 154 15.85 -11.01 24.66
C LEU A 154 16.03 -11.49 26.10
N PHE A 155 16.29 -12.79 26.28
CA PHE A 155 16.33 -13.42 27.59
C PHE A 155 17.50 -14.38 27.74
N GLN A 156 18.00 -14.47 28.96
CA GLN A 156 18.85 -15.55 29.41
C GLN A 156 18.12 -16.33 30.49
N ILE A 157 18.06 -17.65 30.34
CA ILE A 157 17.34 -18.55 31.23
C ILE A 157 18.29 -19.66 31.66
N ARG A 158 18.54 -19.77 32.97
CA ARG A 158 19.27 -20.91 33.52
C ARG A 158 18.34 -22.12 33.56
N LEU A 159 18.72 -23.16 32.83
CA LEU A 159 17.94 -24.39 32.71
C LEU A 159 17.88 -25.14 34.05
N THR A 160 16.68 -25.60 34.39
CA THR A 160 16.44 -26.47 35.55
C THR A 160 15.62 -27.70 35.16
N HIS A 161 15.44 -27.96 33.87
CA HIS A 161 14.68 -29.09 33.37
C HIS A 161 15.41 -30.41 33.67
N GLU A 162 14.84 -31.22 34.57
CA GLU A 162 15.48 -32.42 35.11
C GLU A 162 15.86 -33.44 34.03
N ASP A 163 14.93 -33.80 33.15
CA ASP A 163 15.17 -34.79 32.09
C ASP A 163 16.34 -34.42 31.18
N LEU A 164 16.43 -33.14 30.77
CA LEU A 164 17.53 -32.67 29.94
C LEU A 164 18.86 -32.70 30.72
N VAL A 165 18.88 -32.35 32.01
CA VAL A 165 20.09 -32.43 32.84
C VAL A 165 20.56 -33.88 32.97
N ASN A 166 19.64 -34.81 33.16
CA ASN A 166 19.94 -36.24 33.24
C ASN A 166 20.48 -36.79 31.92
N ALA A 167 19.81 -36.49 30.80
CA ALA A 167 20.23 -36.91 29.47
C ALA A 167 21.64 -36.40 29.12
N GLN A 168 21.94 -35.13 29.43
CA GLN A 168 23.28 -34.57 29.22
C GLN A 168 24.33 -35.23 30.11
N THR A 169 23.99 -35.50 31.38
CA THR A 169 24.88 -36.17 32.34
C THR A 169 25.24 -37.57 31.86
N ASP A 170 24.23 -38.34 31.44
CA ASP A 170 24.42 -39.70 30.92
C ASP A 170 25.26 -39.71 29.64
N PHE A 171 25.00 -38.77 28.72
CA PHE A 171 25.78 -38.62 27.49
C PHE A 171 27.26 -38.32 27.78
N VAL A 172 27.55 -37.34 28.65
CA VAL A 172 28.94 -37.00 29.03
C VAL A 172 29.63 -38.16 29.77
N ARG A 173 28.91 -38.90 30.62
CA ARG A 173 29.44 -40.09 31.30
C ARG A 173 29.85 -41.17 30.29
N THR A 174 28.97 -41.52 29.36
CA THR A 174 29.24 -42.55 28.34
C THR A 174 30.36 -42.13 27.39
N LEU A 175 30.50 -40.82 27.09
CA LEU A 175 31.65 -40.30 26.35
C LEU A 175 32.97 -40.55 27.10
N GLY A 176 32.99 -40.34 28.42
CA GLY A 176 34.16 -40.64 29.26
C GLY A 176 34.50 -42.13 29.30
N GLU A 177 33.48 -43.01 29.41
CA GLU A 177 33.65 -44.47 29.35
C GLU A 177 34.22 -44.91 27.99
N LEU A 178 33.73 -44.31 26.89
CA LEU A 178 34.23 -44.58 25.55
C LEU A 178 35.70 -44.17 25.39
N ASP A 179 36.11 -43.03 25.96
CA ASP A 179 37.50 -42.57 25.92
C ASP A 179 38.44 -43.54 26.65
N VAL A 180 38.00 -44.07 27.79
CA VAL A 180 38.76 -45.09 28.55
C VAL A 180 38.88 -46.38 27.74
N GLU A 181 37.78 -46.87 27.15
CA GLU A 181 37.84 -48.10 26.35
C GLU A 181 38.67 -47.95 25.08
N ASN A 182 38.63 -46.79 24.41
CA ASN A 182 39.49 -46.53 23.25
C ASN A 182 40.99 -46.57 23.62
N ARG A 183 41.38 -46.01 24.78
CA ARG A 183 42.76 -46.09 25.26
C ARG A 183 43.17 -47.52 25.58
N GLU A 184 42.28 -48.29 26.20
CA GLU A 184 42.53 -49.69 26.54
C GLU A 184 42.67 -50.56 25.29
N ILE A 185 41.81 -50.37 24.29
CA ILE A 185 41.94 -51.03 22.98
C ILE A 185 43.27 -50.68 22.33
N THR A 186 43.65 -49.40 22.27
CA THR A 186 44.93 -48.96 21.68
C THR A 186 46.12 -49.63 22.37
N ARG A 187 46.09 -49.73 23.71
CA ARG A 187 47.12 -50.40 24.50
C ARG A 187 47.17 -51.90 24.18
N LEU A 188 46.01 -52.57 24.17
CA LEU A 188 45.92 -54.01 23.90
C LEU A 188 46.32 -54.36 22.47
N GLU A 189 46.01 -53.52 21.47
CA GLU A 189 46.45 -53.73 20.09
C GLU A 189 47.97 -53.81 19.96
N GLN A 190 48.71 -52.97 20.71
CA GLN A 190 50.17 -53.02 20.73
C GLN A 190 50.70 -54.30 21.39
N VAL A 191 50.09 -54.73 22.49
CA VAL A 191 50.53 -55.90 23.27
C VAL A 191 50.13 -57.23 22.62
N THR A 192 48.99 -57.29 21.93
CA THR A 192 48.56 -58.48 21.18
C THR A 192 49.46 -58.70 19.95
N ARG A 193 49.94 -57.63 19.29
CA ARG A 193 50.92 -57.75 18.19
C ARG A 193 52.25 -58.37 18.64
N SER A 194 52.66 -58.18 19.90
CA SER A 194 53.85 -58.82 20.47
C SER A 194 53.58 -60.24 21.00
N GLY A 195 52.35 -60.77 20.87
CA GLY A 195 51.97 -62.13 21.29
C GLY A 195 51.76 -62.33 22.80
N ALA A 196 51.83 -61.27 23.60
CA ALA A 196 51.82 -61.37 25.07
C ALA A 196 50.42 -61.49 25.69
N VAL A 197 49.36 -61.18 24.93
CA VAL A 197 47.96 -61.22 25.39
C VAL A 197 47.08 -61.89 24.34
N ALA A 198 46.12 -62.71 24.78
CA ALA A 198 45.18 -63.41 23.91
C ALA A 198 44.28 -62.42 23.14
N GLY A 199 44.18 -62.58 21.81
CA GLY A 199 43.36 -61.71 20.94
C GLY A 199 41.86 -61.68 21.29
N LYS A 200 41.36 -62.69 22.02
CA LYS A 200 39.99 -62.70 22.56
C LYS A 200 39.71 -61.48 23.45
N ILE A 201 40.67 -61.07 24.28
CA ILE A 201 40.50 -59.94 25.20
C ILE A 201 40.35 -58.63 24.41
N LEU A 202 41.12 -58.48 23.33
CA LEU A 202 41.00 -57.34 22.43
C LEU A 202 39.61 -57.28 21.78
N LEU A 203 39.10 -58.41 21.29
CA LEU A 203 37.75 -58.50 20.70
C LEU A 203 36.65 -58.14 21.71
N GLU A 204 36.74 -58.62 22.94
CA GLU A 204 35.79 -58.28 24.01
C GLU A 204 35.74 -56.77 24.29
N ARG A 205 36.91 -56.11 24.33
CA ARG A 205 37.00 -54.64 24.47
C ARG A 205 36.43 -53.90 23.26
N GLN A 206 36.70 -54.38 22.05
CA GLN A 206 36.11 -53.81 20.83
C GLN A 206 34.57 -53.89 20.84
N TYR A 207 33.99 -55.02 21.25
CA TYR A 207 32.54 -55.13 21.42
C TYR A 207 31.98 -54.20 22.50
N SER A 208 32.70 -54.01 23.62
CA SER A 208 32.34 -53.04 24.65
C SER A 208 32.28 -51.61 24.10
N ARG A 209 33.31 -51.19 23.35
CA ARG A 209 33.34 -49.89 22.65
C ARG A 209 32.16 -49.74 21.68
N ASP A 210 31.86 -50.77 20.90
CA ASP A 210 30.78 -50.71 19.92
C ASP A 210 29.40 -50.59 20.59
N LYS A 211 29.20 -51.25 21.73
CA LYS A 211 28.01 -51.07 22.58
C LYS A 211 27.91 -49.64 23.13
N LEU A 212 29.01 -49.07 23.60
CA LEU A 212 29.05 -47.67 24.07
C LEU A 212 28.71 -46.69 22.94
N LYS A 213 29.24 -46.91 21.73
CA LYS A 213 28.91 -46.09 20.55
C LYS A 213 27.43 -46.17 20.17
N ALA A 214 26.83 -47.36 20.21
CA ALA A 214 25.40 -47.53 19.97
C ALA A 214 24.57 -46.76 21.02
N ASN A 215 24.96 -46.82 22.29
CA ASN A 215 24.31 -46.07 23.37
C ASN A 215 24.44 -44.54 23.18
N LEU A 216 25.62 -44.05 22.79
CA LEU A 216 25.81 -42.63 22.46
C LEU A 216 24.93 -42.18 21.29
N GLY A 217 24.73 -43.04 20.29
CA GLY A 217 23.79 -42.77 19.19
C GLY A 217 22.37 -42.54 19.69
N ALA A 218 21.89 -43.39 20.61
CA ALA A 218 20.57 -43.24 21.22
C ALA A 218 20.48 -42.00 22.12
N GLN A 219 21.49 -41.73 22.95
CA GLN A 219 21.54 -40.55 23.82
C GLN A 219 21.60 -39.24 23.02
N ARG A 220 22.31 -39.23 21.88
CA ARG A 220 22.32 -38.09 20.94
C ARG A 220 20.91 -37.79 20.44
N GLU A 221 20.16 -38.83 20.08
CA GLU A 221 18.78 -38.66 19.63
C GLU A 221 17.86 -38.19 20.77
N ALA A 222 18.04 -38.70 21.98
CA ALA A 222 17.29 -38.21 23.15
C ALA A 222 17.53 -36.71 23.42
N LEU A 223 18.77 -36.24 23.30
CA LEU A 223 19.09 -34.81 23.44
C LEU A 223 18.39 -33.95 22.38
N ARG A 224 18.30 -34.43 21.13
CA ARG A 224 17.56 -33.76 20.06
C ARG A 224 16.07 -33.69 20.35
N LEU A 225 15.49 -34.79 20.85
CA LEU A 225 14.08 -34.82 21.26
C LEU A 225 13.77 -33.86 22.43
N HIS A 226 14.77 -33.54 23.25
CA HIS A 226 14.69 -32.49 24.27
C HIS A 226 14.93 -31.06 23.72
N GLY A 227 15.03 -30.89 22.40
CA GLY A 227 15.09 -29.60 21.74
C GLY A 227 16.49 -29.03 21.51
N LEU A 228 17.55 -29.83 21.68
CA LEU A 228 18.92 -29.39 21.34
C LEU A 228 19.18 -29.54 19.84
N SER A 229 19.88 -28.56 19.26
CA SER A 229 20.37 -28.63 17.88
C SER A 229 21.60 -29.53 17.74
N ASP A 230 21.90 -29.96 16.52
CA ASP A 230 23.10 -30.76 16.24
C ASP A 230 24.40 -30.06 16.65
N ASP A 231 24.49 -28.76 16.42
CA ASP A 231 25.64 -27.95 16.83
C ASP A 231 25.84 -27.97 18.34
N GLN A 232 24.75 -27.91 19.10
CA GLN A 232 24.77 -27.94 20.57
C GLN A 232 25.18 -29.31 21.11
N VAL A 233 24.67 -30.39 20.53
CA VAL A 233 25.08 -31.74 20.91
C VAL A 233 26.57 -31.94 20.61
N ASN A 234 27.04 -31.51 19.44
CA ASN A 234 28.45 -31.58 19.07
C ASN A 234 29.33 -30.74 19.99
N GLU A 235 28.84 -29.60 20.48
CA GLU A 235 29.53 -28.77 21.47
C GLU A 235 29.65 -29.49 22.83
N ILE A 236 28.58 -30.14 23.31
CA ILE A 236 28.62 -30.97 24.53
C ILE A 236 29.67 -32.07 24.37
N GLU A 237 29.67 -32.75 23.22
CA GLU A 237 30.63 -33.79 22.92
C GLU A 237 32.07 -33.25 22.93
N ARG A 238 32.36 -32.16 22.22
CA ARG A 238 33.71 -31.60 22.13
C ARG A 238 34.24 -31.10 23.47
N GLU A 239 33.41 -30.39 24.24
CA GLU A 239 33.84 -29.66 25.43
C GLU A 239 33.61 -30.41 26.74
N ARG A 240 32.89 -31.54 26.70
CA ARG A 240 32.60 -32.42 27.85
C ARG A 240 31.98 -31.67 29.02
N ARG A 241 31.12 -30.70 28.72
CA ARG A 241 30.41 -29.88 29.70
C ARG A 241 28.91 -29.93 29.38
N LEU A 242 28.08 -29.62 30.38
CA LEU A 242 26.62 -29.51 30.20
C LEU A 242 26.26 -28.09 29.75
N LEU A 243 25.18 -27.94 28.98
CA LEU A 243 24.52 -26.68 28.70
C LEU A 243 23.66 -26.30 29.90
N ARG A 244 23.86 -25.08 30.40
CA ARG A 244 23.22 -24.58 31.63
C ARG A 244 22.31 -23.39 31.37
N GLU A 245 22.48 -22.73 30.23
CA GLU A 245 21.80 -21.47 29.91
C GLU A 245 21.20 -21.55 28.51
N LEU A 246 19.97 -21.10 28.43
CA LEU A 246 19.20 -20.90 27.21
C LEU A 246 19.16 -19.41 26.91
N GLN A 247 19.54 -19.05 25.69
CA GLN A 247 19.37 -17.71 25.18
C GLN A 247 18.18 -17.70 24.23
N VAL A 248 17.24 -16.78 24.50
CA VAL A 248 16.05 -16.58 23.68
C VAL A 248 16.26 -15.30 22.89
N PHE A 249 16.13 -15.40 21.56
CA PHE A 249 16.35 -14.30 20.64
C PHE A 249 15.03 -13.80 20.05
N THR A 250 15.06 -12.57 19.56
CA THR A 250 13.96 -11.98 18.80
C THR A 250 13.75 -12.81 17.52
N PRO A 251 12.55 -13.36 17.27
CA PRO A 251 12.26 -14.13 16.07
C PRO A 251 12.20 -13.23 14.84
N SER A 252 12.21 -13.86 13.68
CA SER A 252 11.96 -13.20 12.40
C SER A 252 10.54 -13.49 11.93
N VAL A 253 9.75 -12.45 11.64
CA VAL A 253 8.31 -12.60 11.32
C VAL A 253 8.06 -13.45 10.07
N ASP A 254 8.97 -13.41 9.10
CA ASP A 254 8.80 -14.06 7.79
C ASP A 254 9.78 -15.22 7.50
N SER A 255 10.68 -15.55 8.42
CA SER A 255 11.59 -16.71 8.26
C SER A 255 11.42 -17.74 9.36
N HIS A 256 10.80 -18.87 9.02
CA HIS A 256 10.80 -20.08 9.83
C HIS A 256 12.15 -20.81 9.72
N GLY A 257 13.24 -20.15 10.16
CA GLY A 257 14.55 -20.77 10.21
C GLY A 257 14.70 -21.63 11.48
N GLU A 258 15.26 -22.83 11.37
CA GLU A 258 15.63 -23.71 12.50
C GLU A 258 16.61 -23.08 13.52
N ALA A 259 17.05 -21.84 13.28
CA ALA A 259 18.08 -21.12 14.03
C ALA A 259 17.55 -20.16 15.12
N GLU A 260 16.23 -20.08 15.35
CA GLU A 260 15.64 -19.16 16.34
C GLU A 260 15.92 -19.52 17.81
N LEU A 261 16.50 -20.70 18.06
CA LEU A 261 16.87 -21.18 19.40
C LEU A 261 18.36 -21.47 19.49
N ARG A 262 19.11 -20.67 20.26
CA ARG A 262 20.51 -20.97 20.60
C ARG A 262 20.69 -21.09 22.11
N LEU A 263 20.80 -22.32 22.60
CA LEU A 263 21.44 -22.61 23.88
C LEU A 263 22.93 -22.29 23.72
N THR A 264 23.48 -21.40 24.53
CA THR A 264 24.90 -21.01 24.45
C THR A 264 25.57 -21.05 25.81
N ARG A 265 26.90 -21.09 25.80
CA ARG A 265 27.75 -21.24 26.97
C ARG A 265 28.36 -19.96 27.58
N HIS A 266 28.12 -18.78 26.99
CA HIS A 266 28.94 -17.59 27.27
C HIS A 266 28.24 -16.54 28.15
N PHE A 267 28.95 -16.10 29.20
CA PHE A 267 28.70 -14.80 29.84
C PHE A 267 29.04 -13.69 28.85
N VAL A 268 28.05 -12.93 28.38
CA VAL A 268 28.31 -11.71 27.63
C VAL A 268 28.60 -10.58 28.63
N GLN A 269 29.84 -10.11 28.61
CA GLN A 269 30.19 -8.81 29.16
C GLN A 269 29.65 -7.77 28.17
N ALA A 270 28.69 -6.96 28.62
CA ALA A 270 28.01 -5.97 27.79
C ALA A 270 29.02 -4.94 27.25
N ASN A 271 29.45 -5.11 26.01
CA ASN A 271 30.14 -4.09 25.24
C ASN A 271 29.27 -3.74 24.04
N TYR A 272 28.65 -2.56 24.10
CA TYR A 272 28.12 -1.89 22.92
C TYR A 272 29.26 -1.69 21.93
N VAL A 273 29.21 -2.37 20.77
CA VAL A 273 30.06 -2.06 19.63
C VAL A 273 29.16 -1.55 18.52
N LEU A 274 29.18 -0.23 18.36
CA LEU A 274 28.91 0.43 17.09
C LEU A 274 30.06 0.07 16.15
N GLU A 275 29.85 -0.75 15.12
CA GLU A 275 30.59 -0.63 13.85
C GLU A 275 30.06 -1.53 12.71
N ASP A 276 29.58 -0.83 11.69
CA ASP A 276 29.73 -1.04 10.24
C ASP A 276 29.37 -2.39 9.61
N ALA A 277 28.18 -2.43 9.01
CA ALA A 277 27.74 -3.47 8.10
C ALA A 277 28.44 -3.33 6.74
N SER A 278 29.63 -3.92 6.59
CA SER A 278 30.09 -4.32 5.26
C SER A 278 30.97 -5.57 5.29
N LYS A 279 30.53 -6.55 4.48
CA LYS A 279 31.19 -7.79 4.05
C LYS A 279 31.07 -9.00 4.99
N HIS A 280 30.14 -9.89 4.67
CA HIS A 280 30.48 -11.31 4.50
C HIS A 280 29.65 -11.94 3.38
N THR A 281 30.37 -12.41 2.37
CA THR A 281 29.94 -13.17 1.21
C THR A 281 29.82 -14.66 1.53
N GLY A 282 28.77 -15.30 1.02
CA GLY A 282 28.84 -16.69 0.52
C GLY A 282 28.23 -17.79 1.40
N SER A 283 26.94 -18.06 1.21
CA SER A 283 26.43 -19.43 1.21
C SER A 283 25.23 -19.50 0.25
N GLN A 284 25.41 -20.23 -0.85
CA GLN A 284 24.37 -20.58 -1.79
C GLN A 284 23.57 -21.74 -1.20
N HIS A 285 22.35 -21.48 -0.75
CA HIS A 285 21.31 -22.51 -0.68
C HIS A 285 20.18 -22.12 -1.62
N THR A 286 19.95 -23.02 -2.56
CA THR A 286 18.97 -22.96 -3.63
C THR A 286 17.56 -23.26 -3.11
N GLY A 287 16.59 -22.40 -3.43
CA GLY A 287 15.22 -22.81 -3.72
C GLY A 287 14.15 -22.61 -2.64
N SER A 288 13.73 -21.36 -2.41
CA SER A 288 12.29 -21.01 -2.41
C SER A 288 12.17 -19.50 -2.64
N GLN A 289 11.66 -19.11 -3.80
CA GLN A 289 11.24 -17.73 -4.06
C GLN A 289 9.93 -17.48 -3.30
N HIS A 290 10.03 -17.14 -2.03
CA HIS A 290 8.94 -16.46 -1.34
C HIS A 290 9.03 -14.97 -1.70
N THR A 291 8.08 -14.48 -2.49
CA THR A 291 7.84 -13.05 -2.72
C THR A 291 7.17 -12.39 -1.50
N GLY A 292 7.61 -12.74 -0.29
CA GLY A 292 7.27 -11.99 0.91
C GLY A 292 8.28 -10.86 1.04
N SER A 293 7.81 -9.61 1.14
CA SER A 293 8.65 -8.50 1.59
C SER A 293 9.32 -8.95 2.88
N GLN A 294 10.64 -9.13 2.88
CA GLN A 294 11.36 -9.46 4.11
C GLN A 294 11.09 -8.32 5.10
N HIS A 295 10.38 -8.61 6.19
CA HIS A 295 10.23 -7.67 7.30
C HIS A 295 11.63 -7.18 7.72
N THR A 296 11.88 -5.90 7.48
CA THR A 296 13.17 -5.24 7.74
C THR A 296 13.03 -4.23 8.89
N GLY A 297 11.81 -3.96 9.36
CA GLY A 297 11.53 -3.08 10.48
C GLY A 297 11.88 -3.69 11.85
N PRO A 298 11.98 -2.87 12.90
CA PRO A 298 12.14 -3.36 14.26
C PRO A 298 10.81 -3.84 14.84
N LEU A 299 10.86 -4.88 15.66
CA LEU A 299 9.72 -5.33 16.46
C LEU A 299 9.64 -4.53 17.76
N ILE A 300 8.44 -4.19 18.23
CA ILE A 300 8.26 -3.47 19.49
C ILE A 300 7.92 -4.47 20.60
N LEU A 301 8.62 -4.40 21.74
CA LEU A 301 8.25 -5.18 22.91
C LEU A 301 6.99 -4.59 23.55
N GLN A 302 5.83 -5.15 23.23
CA GLN A 302 4.54 -4.65 23.69
C GLN A 302 4.28 -5.02 25.14
N ASP A 303 4.45 -6.29 25.50
CA ASP A 303 4.19 -6.81 26.85
C ASP A 303 5.36 -7.67 27.33
N LEU A 304 5.79 -7.44 28.57
CA LEU A 304 6.82 -8.23 29.24
C LEU A 304 6.18 -9.00 30.40
N ALA A 305 6.07 -10.33 30.27
CA ALA A 305 5.34 -11.17 31.21
C ALA A 305 6.23 -11.76 32.33
N VAL A 306 7.55 -11.58 32.24
CA VAL A 306 8.51 -12.21 33.16
C VAL A 306 9.50 -11.21 33.75
N HIS A 307 10.00 -11.53 34.94
CA HIS A 307 11.02 -10.73 35.63
C HIS A 307 12.30 -11.53 35.87
N LYS A 308 13.43 -10.81 36.00
CA LYS A 308 14.70 -11.42 36.44
C LYS A 308 14.51 -12.14 37.78
N GLY A 309 14.95 -13.39 37.85
CA GLY A 309 14.83 -14.27 39.01
C GLY A 309 13.57 -15.13 39.04
N GLN A 310 12.60 -14.90 38.15
CA GLN A 310 11.38 -15.71 38.05
C GLN A 310 11.68 -17.10 37.49
N SER A 311 11.04 -18.12 38.06
CA SER A 311 10.99 -19.46 37.48
C SER A 311 9.91 -19.50 36.40
N VAL A 312 10.24 -20.04 35.23
CA VAL A 312 9.36 -20.17 34.08
C VAL A 312 9.27 -21.63 33.66
N ASN A 313 8.10 -22.05 33.17
CA ASN A 313 7.85 -23.40 32.66
C ASN A 313 7.95 -23.45 31.14
N ALA A 314 8.21 -24.64 30.58
CA ALA A 314 8.11 -24.87 29.14
C ALA A 314 6.74 -24.45 28.59
N GLY A 315 6.74 -23.68 27.50
CA GLY A 315 5.55 -23.09 26.89
C GLY A 315 5.08 -21.77 27.54
N GLU A 316 5.67 -21.35 28.66
CA GLU A 316 5.32 -20.08 29.30
C GLU A 316 5.75 -18.89 28.44
N THR A 317 4.87 -17.91 28.36
CA THR A 317 5.08 -16.69 27.56
C THR A 317 6.01 -15.75 28.29
N LEU A 318 7.08 -15.33 27.62
CA LEU A 318 8.06 -14.40 28.15
C LEU A 318 7.72 -12.96 27.79
N CYS A 319 7.39 -12.72 26.53
CA CYS A 319 6.96 -11.41 26.03
C CYS A 319 6.09 -11.52 24.77
N ILE A 320 5.43 -10.41 24.45
CA ILE A 320 4.72 -10.20 23.19
C ILE A 320 5.46 -9.10 22.43
N LEU A 321 5.86 -9.43 21.21
CA LEU A 321 6.45 -8.50 20.26
C LEU A 321 5.41 -8.10 19.22
N THR A 322 5.45 -6.85 18.76
CA THR A 322 4.58 -6.38 17.69
C THR A 322 5.34 -5.89 16.46
N ASP A 323 4.79 -6.25 15.30
CA ASP A 323 5.15 -5.74 13.99
C ASP A 323 4.04 -4.76 13.52
N TYR A 324 4.42 -3.50 13.41
CA TYR A 324 3.57 -2.41 12.93
C TYR A 324 4.00 -1.85 11.57
N ASP A 325 4.90 -2.52 10.82
CA ASP A 325 5.31 -2.11 9.45
C ASP A 325 4.09 -2.00 8.51
N GLU A 326 3.11 -2.90 8.68
CA GLU A 326 1.83 -2.86 7.99
C GLU A 326 0.70 -3.11 9.00
N LEU A 327 -0.29 -2.22 8.97
CA LEU A 327 -1.53 -2.31 9.74
C LEU A 327 -2.72 -2.49 8.79
N PHE A 328 -3.89 -2.76 9.35
CA PHE A 328 -5.14 -2.65 8.62
C PHE A 328 -5.95 -1.44 9.08
N ILE A 329 -6.79 -0.95 8.19
CA ILE A 329 -7.92 -0.09 8.55
C ILE A 329 -9.16 -0.96 8.45
N GLU A 330 -9.81 -1.21 9.59
CA GLU A 330 -11.09 -1.90 9.67
C GLU A 330 -12.22 -0.90 9.40
N GLY A 331 -12.86 -1.04 8.25
CA GLY A 331 -14.06 -0.29 7.88
C GLY A 331 -15.34 -1.03 8.27
N LEU A 332 -16.33 -0.28 8.76
CA LEU A 332 -17.62 -0.80 9.20
C LEU A 332 -18.70 -0.43 8.17
N ALA A 333 -18.93 -1.27 7.16
CA ALA A 333 -19.90 -1.01 6.11
C ALA A 333 -21.31 -1.47 6.50
N PHE A 334 -22.34 -0.68 6.19
CA PHE A 334 -23.72 -1.10 6.45
C PHE A 334 -24.18 -2.19 5.48
N GLU A 335 -25.18 -2.97 5.90
CA GLU A 335 -25.74 -4.10 5.14
C GLU A 335 -26.14 -3.72 3.69
N GLN A 336 -26.67 -2.52 3.50
CA GLN A 336 -27.11 -2.01 2.19
C GLN A 336 -25.95 -1.78 1.20
N ASP A 337 -24.74 -1.52 1.70
CA ASP A 337 -23.56 -1.12 0.91
C ASP A 337 -22.69 -2.33 0.51
N ILE A 338 -22.98 -3.53 1.05
CA ILE A 338 -22.20 -4.75 0.83
C ILE A 338 -22.02 -5.08 -0.65
N ARG A 339 -23.06 -4.91 -1.47
CA ARG A 339 -22.98 -5.19 -2.91
C ARG A 339 -21.97 -4.28 -3.61
N GLN A 340 -22.00 -2.98 -3.28
CA GLN A 340 -21.09 -2.00 -3.87
C GLN A 340 -19.65 -2.23 -3.40
N LEU A 341 -19.45 -2.52 -2.10
CA LEU A 341 -18.14 -2.83 -1.55
C LEU A 341 -17.53 -4.10 -2.20
N ARG A 342 -18.35 -5.12 -2.45
CA ARG A 342 -17.89 -6.34 -3.14
C ARG A 342 -17.47 -6.03 -4.57
N SER A 343 -18.22 -5.21 -5.30
CA SER A 343 -17.83 -4.75 -6.64
C SER A 343 -16.52 -3.95 -6.61
N ALA A 344 -16.37 -3.04 -5.65
CA ALA A 344 -15.15 -2.26 -5.47
C ALA A 344 -13.92 -3.14 -5.26
N SER A 345 -14.04 -4.17 -4.40
CA SER A 345 -12.98 -5.15 -4.16
C SER A 345 -12.69 -6.02 -5.40
N GLN A 346 -13.73 -6.48 -6.11
CA GLN A 346 -13.57 -7.29 -7.33
C GLN A 346 -12.89 -6.52 -8.46
N ASN A 347 -13.19 -5.23 -8.58
CA ASN A 347 -12.60 -4.35 -9.59
C ASN A 347 -11.21 -3.82 -9.18
N GLY A 348 -10.72 -4.12 -7.97
CA GLY A 348 -9.45 -3.62 -7.46
C GLY A 348 -9.43 -2.09 -7.31
N TRP A 349 -10.57 -1.48 -7.02
CA TRP A 349 -10.65 -0.04 -6.83
C TRP A 349 -9.94 0.37 -5.54
N LYS A 350 -9.12 1.42 -5.64
CA LYS A 350 -8.37 1.95 -4.51
C LYS A 350 -9.27 2.76 -3.59
N VAL A 351 -9.03 2.63 -2.29
CA VAL A 351 -9.75 3.32 -1.22
C VAL A 351 -8.89 4.48 -0.72
N GLU A 352 -9.53 5.55 -0.29
CA GLU A 352 -8.86 6.66 0.40
C GLU A 352 -9.19 6.61 1.89
N ALA A 353 -8.23 6.90 2.76
CA ALA A 353 -8.45 7.06 4.19
C ALA A 353 -8.27 8.52 4.62
N ILE A 354 -9.21 9.04 5.41
CA ILE A 354 -9.25 10.43 5.84
C ILE A 354 -9.07 10.47 7.35
N ILE A 355 -8.13 11.30 7.79
CA ILE A 355 -7.90 11.63 9.20
C ILE A 355 -8.45 13.04 9.44
N GLU A 356 -9.50 13.13 10.25
CA GLU A 356 -10.04 14.41 10.70
C GLU A 356 -9.15 14.99 11.80
N GLN A 357 -8.50 16.12 11.52
CA GLN A 357 -7.75 16.89 12.51
C GLN A 357 -8.55 18.13 12.93
N PRO A 358 -8.52 18.53 14.22
CA PRO A 358 -9.10 19.80 14.64
C PRO A 358 -8.38 20.97 13.93
N GLY A 359 -9.08 21.74 13.09
CA GLY A 359 -8.50 22.93 12.44
C GLY A 359 -8.59 23.01 10.90
N SER A 360 -9.34 22.10 10.25
CA SER A 360 -9.72 22.15 8.81
C SER A 360 -8.73 21.56 7.80
N GLN A 361 -7.59 21.01 8.22
CA GLN A 361 -6.72 20.23 7.32
C GLN A 361 -6.96 18.74 7.54
N SER A 362 -7.91 18.17 6.79
CA SER A 362 -8.08 16.72 6.71
C SER A 362 -6.90 16.13 5.93
N HIS A 363 -6.21 15.15 6.53
CA HIS A 363 -5.15 14.42 5.85
C HIS A 363 -5.74 13.23 5.11
N VAL A 364 -5.52 13.15 3.80
CA VAL A 364 -5.99 12.05 2.95
C VAL A 364 -4.82 11.14 2.62
N ILE A 365 -5.01 9.85 2.84
CA ILE A 365 -4.12 8.77 2.42
C ILE A 365 -4.77 8.12 1.21
N GLU A 366 -4.15 8.27 0.05
CA GLU A 366 -4.69 7.80 -1.21
C GLU A 366 -4.19 6.39 -1.56
N ALA A 367 -4.79 5.79 -2.60
CA ALA A 367 -4.29 4.59 -3.26
C ALA A 367 -4.20 3.32 -2.37
N LEU A 368 -5.09 3.16 -1.38
CA LEU A 368 -5.07 2.01 -0.49
C LEU A 368 -5.81 0.80 -1.07
N ASP A 369 -5.30 -0.40 -0.79
CA ASP A 369 -5.86 -1.66 -1.27
C ASP A 369 -6.80 -2.30 -0.25
N ILE A 370 -7.97 -2.75 -0.71
CA ILE A 370 -8.84 -3.63 0.09
C ILE A 370 -8.12 -4.98 0.24
N ALA A 371 -7.77 -5.36 1.46
CA ALA A 371 -7.14 -6.63 1.78
C ALA A 371 -8.14 -7.78 1.65
N TYR A 372 -9.27 -7.68 2.35
CA TYR A 372 -10.38 -8.63 2.29
C TYR A 372 -11.64 -8.06 2.92
N LEU A 373 -12.79 -8.66 2.57
CA LEU A 373 -14.07 -8.43 3.22
C LEU A 373 -14.35 -9.60 4.18
N ALA A 374 -14.93 -9.33 5.35
CA ALA A 374 -15.41 -10.39 6.21
C ALA A 374 -16.52 -11.21 5.53
N ASN A 375 -16.74 -12.43 6.01
CA ASN A 375 -17.78 -13.32 5.51
C ASN A 375 -19.05 -13.30 6.36
N GLN A 376 -19.08 -12.51 7.43
CA GLN A 376 -20.17 -12.44 8.38
C GLN A 376 -20.48 -10.99 8.73
N VAL A 377 -21.77 -10.66 8.78
CA VAL A 377 -22.27 -9.39 9.28
C VAL A 377 -22.40 -9.51 10.80
N ASP A 378 -21.87 -8.53 11.53
CA ASP A 378 -22.07 -8.46 12.97
C ASP A 378 -23.54 -8.16 13.28
N ALA A 379 -24.20 -9.04 14.04
CA ALA A 379 -25.64 -8.98 14.26
C ALA A 379 -26.08 -7.78 15.11
N THR A 380 -25.19 -7.25 15.94
CA THR A 380 -25.49 -6.14 16.86
C THR A 380 -25.39 -4.80 16.15
N SER A 381 -24.29 -4.57 15.44
CA SER A 381 -24.03 -3.36 14.67
C SER A 381 -24.70 -3.35 13.29
N ARG A 382 -25.07 -4.53 12.77
CA ARG A 382 -25.55 -4.75 11.39
C ARG A 382 -24.56 -4.25 10.34
N THR A 383 -23.27 -4.38 10.64
CA THR A 383 -22.18 -3.98 9.75
C THR A 383 -21.37 -5.17 9.27
N LEU A 384 -20.85 -5.07 8.04
CA LEU A 384 -19.86 -5.96 7.49
C LEU A 384 -18.49 -5.30 7.64
N ASN A 385 -17.59 -5.97 8.36
CA ASN A 385 -16.22 -5.50 8.49
C ASN A 385 -15.47 -5.78 7.18
N PHE A 386 -14.64 -4.82 6.75
CA PHE A 386 -13.67 -5.04 5.69
C PHE A 386 -12.36 -4.37 6.08
N TYR A 387 -11.27 -4.90 5.54
CA TYR A 387 -9.92 -4.52 5.94
C TYR A 387 -9.19 -3.94 4.75
N VAL A 388 -8.62 -2.76 4.93
CA VAL A 388 -7.81 -2.05 3.95
C VAL A 388 -6.35 -2.05 4.42
N ARG A 389 -5.41 -2.35 3.53
CA ARG A 389 -3.98 -2.34 3.85
C ARG A 389 -3.52 -0.92 4.14
N LEU A 390 -2.80 -0.74 5.25
CA LEU A 390 -2.19 0.52 5.65
C LEU A 390 -0.70 0.29 5.88
N PRO A 391 0.14 0.56 4.88
CA PRO A 391 1.58 0.67 5.08
C PRO A 391 1.86 1.73 6.14
N ASN A 392 2.76 1.42 7.05
CA ASN A 392 3.13 2.29 8.15
C ASN A 392 4.60 2.68 8.04
N GLU A 393 4.93 3.82 8.65
CA GLU A 393 6.28 4.35 8.64
C GLU A 393 6.65 4.82 10.05
N VAL A 394 7.94 4.72 10.36
CA VAL A 394 8.49 5.27 11.60
C VAL A 394 8.45 6.80 11.50
N ALA A 395 7.62 7.43 12.33
CA ALA A 395 7.53 8.87 12.44
C ALA A 395 8.72 9.44 13.21
N LYS A 396 9.23 8.69 14.20
CA LYS A 396 10.35 9.11 15.03
C LYS A 396 11.12 7.91 15.58
N ASP A 397 12.43 8.04 15.59
CA ASP A 397 13.35 7.04 16.13
C ASP A 397 14.28 7.71 17.14
N ARG A 398 14.33 7.18 18.36
CA ARG A 398 15.16 7.71 19.45
C ARG A 398 15.94 6.58 20.09
N ARG A 399 17.20 6.85 20.42
CA ARG A 399 17.99 6.00 21.32
C ARG A 399 18.17 6.70 22.66
N ASN A 400 17.88 6.01 23.75
CA ASN A 400 18.09 6.49 25.11
C ASN A 400 18.66 5.36 25.97
N ASP A 401 19.75 5.63 26.68
CA ASP A 401 20.44 4.65 27.56
C ASP A 401 20.76 3.31 26.88
N GLY A 402 21.08 3.35 25.58
CA GLY A 402 21.35 2.16 24.76
C GLY A 402 20.11 1.53 24.10
N ASN A 403 18.92 1.76 24.65
CA ASN A 403 17.65 1.22 24.14
C ASN A 403 17.12 2.08 22.98
N ARG A 404 16.51 1.43 21.98
CA ARG A 404 15.86 2.11 20.85
C ARG A 404 14.35 2.19 21.09
N TYR A 405 13.77 3.34 20.80
CA TYR A 405 12.33 3.59 20.89
C TYR A 405 11.85 4.18 19.57
N VAL A 406 10.79 3.60 19.02
CA VAL A 406 10.21 3.97 17.73
C VAL A 406 8.78 4.44 17.96
N GLU A 407 8.42 5.58 17.37
CA GLU A 407 7.05 6.07 17.29
C GLU A 407 6.55 5.89 15.86
N TRP A 408 5.45 5.16 15.70
CA TRP A 408 4.82 4.90 14.41
C TRP A 408 3.90 6.04 14.00
N ARG A 409 3.82 6.30 12.68
CA ARG A 409 2.93 7.32 12.12
C ARG A 409 1.46 7.00 12.39
N TYR A 410 1.08 5.74 12.21
CA TYR A 410 -0.25 5.22 12.49
C TYR A 410 -0.22 4.26 13.66
N VAL A 411 -1.22 4.35 14.53
CA VAL A 411 -1.30 3.57 15.77
C VAL A 411 -2.64 2.81 15.82
N PRO A 412 -2.67 1.53 16.24
CA PRO A 412 -3.92 0.81 16.46
C PRO A 412 -4.89 1.58 17.38
N GLY A 413 -6.17 1.57 17.04
CA GLY A 413 -7.24 2.31 17.70
C GLY A 413 -7.47 3.73 17.15
N GLN A 414 -6.60 4.23 16.26
CA GLN A 414 -6.80 5.52 15.62
C GLN A 414 -8.03 5.51 14.70
N ARG A 415 -8.94 6.47 14.88
CA ARG A 415 -10.17 6.59 14.09
C ARG A 415 -9.89 7.27 12.75
N MET A 416 -10.56 6.79 11.70
CA MET A 416 -10.45 7.30 10.34
C MET A 416 -11.81 7.19 9.63
N GLN A 417 -11.93 7.80 8.46
CA GLN A 417 -13.02 7.54 7.52
C GLN A 417 -12.45 6.98 6.22
N LEU A 418 -13.08 5.95 5.67
CA LEU A 418 -12.72 5.40 4.37
C LEU A 418 -13.67 5.95 3.31
N ARG A 419 -13.14 6.52 2.23
CA ARG A 419 -13.90 6.78 1.00
C ARG A 419 -13.69 5.63 0.05
N VAL A 420 -14.75 4.82 -0.10
CA VAL A 420 -14.73 3.63 -0.96
C VAL A 420 -15.44 3.97 -2.27
N PRO A 421 -14.78 3.89 -3.42
CA PRO A 421 -15.45 4.03 -4.72
C PRO A 421 -16.51 2.94 -4.90
N VAL A 422 -17.70 3.32 -5.32
CA VAL A 422 -18.85 2.40 -5.52
C VAL A 422 -19.38 2.38 -6.94
N GLU A 423 -19.04 3.38 -7.74
CA GLU A 423 -19.51 3.52 -9.11
C GLU A 423 -18.51 4.34 -9.91
N GLU A 424 -18.23 3.91 -11.14
CA GLU A 424 -17.33 4.59 -12.06
C GLU A 424 -18.13 5.09 -13.26
N MET A 425 -18.01 6.38 -13.55
CA MET A 425 -18.66 7.06 -14.66
C MET A 425 -17.57 7.58 -15.60
N PRO A 426 -17.21 6.83 -16.66
CA PRO A 426 -16.20 7.25 -17.62
C PRO A 426 -16.73 8.39 -18.51
N GLU A 427 -15.80 9.19 -19.04
CA GLU A 427 -16.07 10.22 -20.06
C GLU A 427 -17.14 11.26 -19.66
N GLN A 428 -17.10 11.73 -18.41
CA GLN A 428 -18.02 12.74 -17.90
C GLN A 428 -17.37 14.11 -17.76
N ILE A 429 -18.18 15.17 -17.73
CA ILE A 429 -17.72 16.53 -17.46
C ILE A 429 -17.84 16.77 -15.95
N VAL A 430 -16.72 16.82 -15.23
CA VAL A 430 -16.69 17.03 -13.78
C VAL A 430 -16.34 18.48 -13.48
N VAL A 431 -17.22 19.17 -12.77
CA VAL A 431 -17.07 20.59 -12.44
C VAL A 431 -17.29 20.81 -10.95
N PRO A 432 -16.72 21.88 -10.36
CA PRO A 432 -17.08 22.26 -9.00
C PRO A 432 -18.60 22.52 -8.89
N VAL A 433 -19.18 22.23 -7.74
CA VAL A 433 -20.64 22.43 -7.52
C VAL A 433 -21.07 23.89 -7.76
N GLU A 434 -20.16 24.85 -7.61
CA GLU A 434 -20.39 26.28 -7.84
C GLU A 434 -20.46 26.69 -9.33
N ALA A 435 -20.02 25.80 -10.23
CA ALA A 435 -20.08 25.98 -11.69
C ALA A 435 -21.49 25.76 -12.25
N VAL A 436 -22.40 25.23 -11.43
CA VAL A 436 -23.72 24.78 -11.83
C VAL A 436 -24.80 25.59 -11.12
N ALA A 437 -25.78 26.07 -11.88
CA ALA A 437 -26.96 26.76 -11.37
C ALA A 437 -28.23 25.97 -11.72
N SER A 438 -29.26 26.07 -10.89
CA SER A 438 -30.55 25.42 -11.16
C SER A 438 -31.68 26.44 -11.11
N GLU A 439 -32.65 26.32 -12.01
CA GLU A 439 -33.92 27.04 -11.98
C GLU A 439 -35.06 26.05 -12.25
N GLY A 440 -35.96 25.89 -11.26
CA GLY A 440 -37.02 24.90 -11.36
C GLY A 440 -36.45 23.50 -11.53
N ALA A 441 -36.82 22.84 -12.63
CA ALA A 441 -36.34 21.50 -12.99
C ALA A 441 -35.10 21.52 -13.90
N GLU A 442 -34.68 22.70 -14.37
CA GLU A 442 -33.57 22.85 -15.32
C GLU A 442 -32.27 23.21 -14.58
N THR A 443 -31.16 22.73 -15.13
CA THR A 443 -29.82 22.97 -14.61
C THR A 443 -28.95 23.50 -15.74
N PHE A 444 -28.06 24.45 -15.41
CA PHE A 444 -27.31 25.22 -16.39
C PHE A 444 -25.87 25.42 -15.95
N VAL A 445 -25.00 25.57 -16.95
CA VAL A 445 -23.68 26.18 -16.82
C VAL A 445 -23.60 27.45 -17.67
N PHE A 446 -22.53 28.21 -17.48
CA PHE A 446 -22.28 29.42 -18.24
C PHE A 446 -21.00 29.25 -19.07
N GLN A 447 -21.16 29.17 -20.38
CA GLN A 447 -20.05 29.07 -21.34
C GLN A 447 -19.58 30.47 -21.73
N GLN A 448 -18.27 30.70 -21.70
CA GLN A 448 -17.68 31.95 -22.14
C GLN A 448 -17.58 31.96 -23.66
N ASN A 449 -18.21 32.96 -24.29
CA ASN A 449 -18.13 33.25 -25.71
C ASN A 449 -17.66 34.70 -25.90
N GLY A 450 -16.36 34.88 -26.12
CA GLY A 450 -15.75 36.22 -26.18
C GLY A 450 -15.90 36.99 -24.86
N SER A 451 -16.69 38.06 -24.87
CA SER A 451 -16.95 38.93 -23.72
C SER A 451 -18.26 38.65 -22.98
N HIS A 452 -19.07 37.70 -23.46
CA HIS A 452 -20.35 37.33 -22.84
C HIS A 452 -20.33 35.87 -22.34
N PHE A 453 -21.31 35.56 -21.49
CA PHE A 453 -21.55 34.23 -20.96
C PHE A 453 -22.91 33.73 -21.39
N ASP A 454 -22.93 32.61 -22.11
CA ASP A 454 -24.15 32.01 -22.60
C ASP A 454 -24.61 30.91 -21.64
N ARG A 455 -25.90 30.94 -21.30
CA ARG A 455 -26.53 29.93 -20.46
C ARG A 455 -26.77 28.67 -21.27
N VAL A 456 -26.07 27.60 -20.93
CA VAL A 456 -26.20 26.28 -21.57
C VAL A 456 -26.93 25.32 -20.63
N PRO A 457 -28.09 24.76 -21.02
CA PRO A 457 -28.76 23.73 -20.23
C PRO A 457 -27.94 22.44 -20.25
N VAL A 458 -27.84 21.80 -19.08
CA VAL A 458 -27.05 20.58 -18.90
C VAL A 458 -27.81 19.55 -18.06
N HIS A 459 -27.56 18.27 -18.34
CA HIS A 459 -28.05 17.18 -17.50
C HIS A 459 -27.01 16.81 -16.44
N VAL A 460 -27.34 16.99 -15.16
CA VAL A 460 -26.47 16.59 -14.04
C VAL A 460 -26.80 15.17 -13.61
N LYS A 461 -25.89 14.23 -13.86
CA LYS A 461 -25.99 12.82 -13.45
C LYS A 461 -25.79 12.62 -11.96
N TYR A 462 -24.87 13.37 -11.38
CA TYR A 462 -24.53 13.27 -9.97
C TYR A 462 -24.06 14.61 -9.42
N ARG A 463 -24.33 14.85 -8.13
CA ARG A 463 -23.91 16.05 -7.43
C ARG A 463 -23.60 15.70 -5.99
N ASP A 464 -22.44 16.12 -5.51
CA ASP A 464 -22.07 16.10 -4.10
C ASP A 464 -21.76 17.53 -3.58
N GLN A 465 -21.16 17.62 -2.41
CA GLN A 465 -20.85 18.91 -1.76
C GLN A 465 -19.68 19.67 -2.40
N TYR A 466 -18.87 19.02 -3.24
CA TYR A 466 -17.69 19.60 -3.88
C TYR A 466 -17.84 19.67 -5.41
N SER A 467 -18.45 18.66 -6.02
CA SER A 467 -18.46 18.44 -7.46
C SER A 467 -19.85 18.12 -8.00
N ALA A 468 -20.06 18.47 -9.27
CA ALA A 468 -21.19 18.06 -10.08
C ALA A 468 -20.67 17.34 -11.33
N VAL A 469 -21.32 16.25 -11.69
CA VAL A 469 -21.02 15.41 -12.85
C VAL A 469 -22.09 15.67 -13.89
N ILE A 470 -21.69 16.33 -14.96
CA ILE A 470 -22.53 16.67 -16.10
C ILE A 470 -22.40 15.56 -17.15
N ASP A 471 -23.54 15.15 -17.70
CA ASP A 471 -23.57 14.17 -18.78
C ASP A 471 -22.92 14.72 -20.05
N ASN A 472 -22.20 13.86 -20.75
CA ASN A 472 -21.67 14.16 -22.07
C ASN A 472 -22.73 13.81 -23.13
N ASP A 473 -23.84 14.54 -23.12
CA ASP A 473 -24.99 14.36 -24.02
C ASP A 473 -24.88 15.20 -25.32
N GLY A 474 -23.76 15.88 -25.51
CA GLY A 474 -23.51 16.79 -26.63
C GLY A 474 -23.95 18.24 -26.40
N SER A 475 -24.44 18.58 -25.20
CA SER A 475 -24.70 19.97 -24.80
C SER A 475 -23.43 20.81 -24.64
N LEU A 476 -22.31 20.16 -24.31
CA LEU A 476 -21.00 20.76 -24.14
C LEU A 476 -19.93 19.86 -24.75
N PHE A 477 -18.87 20.46 -25.30
CA PHE A 477 -17.77 19.76 -25.96
C PHE A 477 -16.42 20.00 -25.26
N PRO A 478 -15.51 18.99 -25.25
CA PRO A 478 -14.16 19.18 -24.73
C PRO A 478 -13.47 20.40 -25.35
N GLY A 479 -12.96 21.29 -24.51
CA GLY A 479 -12.40 22.58 -24.94
C GLY A 479 -13.34 23.78 -24.78
N ASP A 480 -14.64 23.56 -24.58
CA ASP A 480 -15.58 24.63 -24.25
C ASP A 480 -15.19 25.28 -22.93
N VAL A 481 -15.11 26.60 -22.92
CA VAL A 481 -14.65 27.35 -21.77
C VAL A 481 -15.85 27.73 -20.91
N ILE A 482 -15.91 27.24 -19.67
CA ILE A 482 -17.03 27.51 -18.76
C ILE A 482 -16.57 28.21 -17.49
N ALA A 483 -17.51 28.91 -16.85
CA ALA A 483 -17.32 29.46 -15.51
C ALA A 483 -17.44 28.34 -14.44
N MET A 484 -16.33 28.03 -13.79
CA MET A 484 -16.21 27.01 -12.74
C MET A 484 -16.74 27.47 -11.37
N ARG A 485 -17.12 28.75 -11.24
CA ARG A 485 -17.71 29.34 -10.03
C ARG A 485 -18.74 30.40 -10.41
N GLY A 486 -19.62 30.72 -9.48
CA GLY A 486 -20.49 31.88 -9.62
C GLY A 486 -21.71 31.70 -10.52
N ALA A 487 -22.01 30.46 -10.93
CA ALA A 487 -23.12 30.16 -11.84
C ALA A 487 -24.47 30.64 -11.29
N HIS A 488 -24.70 30.52 -9.98
CA HIS A 488 -25.93 31.00 -9.35
C HIS A 488 -26.10 32.53 -9.49
N GLN A 489 -25.02 33.29 -9.30
CA GLN A 489 -25.03 34.75 -9.43
C GLN A 489 -25.30 35.18 -10.87
N MET A 490 -24.70 34.49 -11.85
CA MET A 490 -24.96 34.72 -13.27
C MET A 490 -26.42 34.40 -13.64
N GLN A 491 -26.97 33.31 -13.10
CA GLN A 491 -28.38 32.96 -13.29
C GLN A 491 -29.33 34.02 -12.74
N MET A 492 -29.05 34.56 -11.55
CA MET A 492 -29.85 35.65 -10.98
C MET A 492 -29.75 36.93 -11.82
N ALA A 493 -28.55 37.26 -12.33
CA ALA A 493 -28.36 38.43 -13.20
C ALA A 493 -29.13 38.30 -14.52
N LEU A 494 -29.09 37.11 -15.15
CA LEU A 494 -29.83 36.83 -16.38
C LEU A 494 -31.35 36.90 -16.14
N LYS A 495 -31.84 36.34 -15.03
CA LYS A 495 -33.26 36.42 -14.64
C LYS A 495 -33.74 37.85 -14.40
N ASN A 496 -32.92 38.68 -13.76
CA ASN A 496 -33.26 40.08 -13.54
C ASN A 496 -33.27 40.88 -14.86
N LYS A 497 -32.44 40.50 -15.83
CA LYS A 497 -32.45 41.07 -17.19
C LYS A 497 -33.71 40.67 -17.97
N SER A 498 -34.16 39.41 -17.87
CA SER A 498 -35.35 38.91 -18.57
C SER A 498 -36.68 39.24 -17.87
N GLY A 499 -36.68 39.46 -16.56
CA GLY A 499 -37.83 39.93 -15.77
C GLY A 499 -38.08 41.45 -15.83
N GLY A 500 -37.34 42.18 -16.67
CA GLY A 500 -37.38 43.63 -16.82
C GLY A 500 -38.57 44.15 -17.63
N GLY A 501 -39.75 44.05 -17.03
CA GLY A 501 -40.99 44.69 -17.50
C GLY A 501 -42.01 44.78 -16.38
N VAL A 502 -41.66 45.37 -15.23
CA VAL A 502 -42.67 45.80 -14.25
C VAL A 502 -43.38 47.00 -14.84
N ASP A 503 -44.61 46.81 -15.32
CA ASP A 503 -45.49 47.88 -15.78
C ASP A 503 -45.72 48.90 -14.64
N PRO A 504 -45.34 50.18 -14.79
CA PRO A 504 -45.63 51.23 -13.81
C PRO A 504 -47.13 51.57 -13.68
N HIS A 505 -48.00 50.96 -14.48
CA HIS A 505 -49.44 51.24 -14.52
C HIS A 505 -50.35 50.12 -13.98
N ALA A 506 -49.83 49.20 -13.16
CA ALA A 506 -50.68 48.35 -12.30
C ALA A 506 -51.35 49.23 -11.21
N GLY A 507 -52.40 49.94 -11.62
CA GLY A 507 -53.11 50.94 -10.85
C GLY A 507 -53.67 50.40 -9.55
N HIS A 508 -53.56 51.24 -8.52
CA HIS A 508 -54.41 51.23 -7.34
C HIS A 508 -55.88 51.11 -7.75
N ASN A 509 -56.56 50.07 -7.27
CA ASN A 509 -58.00 50.16 -7.03
C ASN A 509 -58.20 50.33 -5.52
N HIS A 510 -58.78 51.47 -5.16
CA HIS A 510 -59.24 51.81 -3.81
C HIS A 510 -60.63 51.23 -3.54
#